data_AF-A0A151RL15-F1
#
_entry.id   AF-A0A151RL15-F1
#
_cell.length_a   1.000
_cell.length_b   1.000
_cell.length_c   1.000
_cell.angle_alpha   90.00
_cell.angle_beta   90.00
_cell.angle_gamma   90.00
#
_symmetry.space_group_name_H-M   'P 1'
#
loop_
_entity.id
_entity.type
_entity.pdbx_description
1 polymer ?
#
loop_
_entity_poly.entity_id
_entity_poly.type
_entity_poly.pdbx_seq_one_letter_code
_entity_poly.pdbx_strand_id
1 'polypeptide(L)' 'MKWQVVCYAISWCVWKHKNLCIFRQGQFDRSKLMEDIISTSWSWLKFSDNSFQYPFSVWSTNPDMCLCKPTF' A
#
# COMPACT_ATOMS: atom_id res chain seq x y z
N MET A 1 4.88 12.26 6.74
CA MET A 1 4.83 11.92 5.29
C MET A 1 4.55 10.45 5.02
N LYS A 2 5.28 9.47 5.58
CA LYS A 2 5.05 8.03 5.32
C LYS A 2 3.57 7.58 5.44
N TRP A 3 2.89 7.98 6.52
CA TRP A 3 1.47 7.66 6.71
C TRP A 3 0.55 8.23 5.61
N GLN A 4 0.85 9.43 5.09
CA GLN A 4 0.07 10.03 4.01
C GLN A 4 0.18 9.19 2.72
N VAL A 5 1.38 8.68 2.40
CA VAL A 5 1.60 7.77 1.27
C VAL A 5 0.77 6.50 1.40
N VAL A 6 0.70 5.93 2.61
CA VAL A 6 -0.16 4.77 2.89
C VAL A 6 -1.63 5.11 2.67
N CYS A 7 -2.13 6.24 3.18
CA CYS A 7 -3.51 6.69 2.95
C CYS A 7 -3.83 6.87 1.46
N TYR A 8 -2.90 7.42 0.68
CA TYR A 8 -3.06 7.57 -0.76
C TYR A 8 -3.09 6.21 -1.47
N ALA A 9 -2.21 5.28 -1.10
CA ALA A 9 -2.20 3.93 -1.66
C ALA A 9 -3.51 3.18 -1.37
N ILE A 10 -4.04 3.29 -0.14
CA ILE A 10 -5.34 2.71 0.24
C ILE A 10 -6.44 3.29 -0.63
N SER A 11 -6.53 4.63 -0.70
CA SER A 11 -7.56 5.32 -1.46
C SER A 11 -7.52 4.94 -2.95
N TRP A 12 -6.32 4.85 -3.51
CA TRP A 12 -6.10 4.43 -4.89
C TRP A 12 -6.54 2.99 -5.15
N CYS A 13 -6.14 2.04 -4.31
CA CYS A 13 -6.52 0.64 -4.47
C CYS A 13 -8.03 0.44 -4.33
N VAL A 14 -8.67 1.10 -3.35
CA VAL A 14 -10.14 1.06 -3.18
C VAL A 14 -10.84 1.62 -4.42
N TRP A 15 -10.41 2.78 -4.92
CA TRP A 15 -10.96 3.38 -6.13
C TRP A 15 -10.80 2.46 -7.35
N LYS A 16 -9.61 1.88 -7.53
CA LYS A 16 -9.29 0.97 -8.63
C LYS A 16 -10.15 -0.30 -8.59
N HIS A 17 -10.28 -0.94 -7.44
CA HIS A 17 -11.11 -2.15 -7.26
C HIS A 17 -12.59 -1.87 -7.47
N LYS A 18 -13.10 -0.76 -6.92
CA LYS A 18 -14.47 -0.31 -7.15
C LYS A 18 -14.76 -0.13 -8.64
N ASN A 19 -13.87 0.55 -9.37
CA ASN A 19 -14.04 0.75 -10.80
C ASN A 19 -13.95 -0.54 -11.62
N LEU A 20 -13.12 -1.49 -11.19
CA LEU A 20 -13.06 -2.82 -11.80
C LEU A 20 -14.41 -3.55 -11.68
N CYS A 21 -15.04 -3.49 -10.51
CA CYS A 21 -16.35 -4.11 -10.28
C CYS A 21 -17.45 -3.45 -11.12
N ILE A 22 -17.49 -2.12 -11.13
CA ILE A 22 -18.55 -1.35 -11.81
C ILE A 22 -18.41 -1.43 -13.34
N PHE A 23 -17.19 -1.24 -13.87
CA PHE A 23 -17.00 -1.03 -15.31
C PHE A 23 -16.45 -2.26 -16.05
N ARG A 24 -15.89 -3.24 -15.34
CA ARG A 24 -15.27 -4.42 -15.96
C ARG A 24 -15.89 -5.75 -15.54
N GLN A 25 -17.08 -5.71 -14.93
CA GLN A 25 -17.79 -6.89 -14.42
C GLN A 25 -16.94 -7.75 -13.49
N GLY A 26 -15.91 -7.17 -12.85
CA GLY A 26 -15.10 -7.88 -11.88
C GLY A 26 -15.89 -8.17 -10.61
N GLN A 27 -15.52 -9.21 -9.87
CA GLN A 27 -16.03 -9.43 -8.53
C GLN A 27 -15.14 -8.74 -7.50
N PHE A 28 -15.76 -8.27 -6.43
CA PHE A 28 -15.01 -7.71 -5.30
C PHE A 28 -14.28 -8.83 -4.57
N ASP A 29 -12.94 -8.79 -4.62
CA ASP A 29 -12.08 -9.68 -3.86
C ASP A 29 -11.34 -8.89 -2.78
N ARG A 30 -11.76 -9.09 -1.53
CA ARG A 30 -11.16 -8.45 -0.37
C ARG A 30 -9.70 -8.84 -0.19
N SER A 31 -9.35 -10.10 -0.40
CA SER A 31 -7.98 -10.59 -0.23
C SER A 31 -7.07 -9.93 -1.25
N LYS A 32 -7.51 -9.87 -2.52
CA LYS A 32 -6.79 -9.14 -3.57
C LYS A 32 -6.62 -7.67 -3.25
N LEU A 33 -7.66 -7.00 -2.75
CA LEU A 33 -7.58 -5.60 -2.34
C LEU A 33 -6.50 -5.39 -1.26
N MET A 34 -6.46 -6.26 -0.25
CA MET A 34 -5.47 -6.15 0.83
C MET A 34 -4.05 -6.37 0.32
N GLU A 35 -3.81 -7.38 -0.52
CA GLU A 35 -2.51 -7.59 -1.18
C GLU A 35 -2.07 -6.38 -2.00
N ASP A 36 -2.99 -5.82 -2.80
CA ASP A 36 -2.70 -4.66 -3.63
C ASP A 36 -2.39 -3.43 -2.78
N ILE A 37 -3.08 -3.24 -1.65
CA ILE A 37 -2.79 -2.15 -0.69
C ILE A 37 -1.38 -2.32 -0.12
N ILE A 38 -1.03 -3.51 0.37
CA ILE A 38 0.29 -3.79 0.98
C ILE A 38 1.41 -3.57 -0.05
N SER A 39 1.24 -4.09 -1.27
CA SER A 39 2.21 -3.96 -2.36
C SER A 39 2.36 -2.51 -2.86
N THR A 40 1.25 -1.81 -3.07
CA THR A 40 1.23 -0.43 -3.58
C THR A 40 1.83 0.53 -2.56
N SER A 41 1.42 0.43 -1.29
CA SER A 41 1.93 1.29 -0.22
C SER A 41 3.44 1.13 -0.03
N TRP A 42 3.97 -0.09 -0.04
CA TRP A 42 5.41 -0.33 0.02
C TRP A 42 6.15 0.28 -1.18
N SER A 43 5.65 0.03 -2.38
CA SER A 43 6.28 0.51 -3.62
C SER A 43 6.32 2.03 -3.65
N TRP A 44 5.23 2.68 -3.24
CA TRP A 44 5.15 4.14 -3.19
C TRP A 44 6.03 4.72 -2.08
N LEU A 45 6.07 4.10 -0.90
CA LEU A 45 6.98 4.52 0.17
C LEU A 45 8.44 4.48 -0.28
N LYS A 46 8.86 3.36 -0.88
CA LYS A 46 10.21 3.17 -1.40
C LYS A 46 10.58 4.16 -2.50
N PHE A 47 9.62 4.58 -3.32
CA PHE A 47 9.83 5.60 -4.34
C PHE A 47 9.82 7.02 -3.77
N SER A 48 8.98 7.29 -2.77
CA SER A 48 8.76 8.63 -2.21
C SER A 48 9.80 9.07 -1.18
N ASP A 49 10.50 8.12 -0.56
CA ASP A 49 11.42 8.38 0.54
C ASP A 49 12.67 7.48 0.38
N ASN A 50 13.78 8.08 -0.05
CA ASN A 50 15.05 7.38 -0.24
C ASN A 50 15.59 6.73 1.04
N SER A 51 15.14 7.19 2.21
CA SER A 51 15.53 6.60 3.50
C SER A 51 14.70 5.36 3.86
N PHE A 52 13.56 5.15 3.17
CA PHE A 52 12.72 3.97 3.35
C PHE A 52 13.34 2.74 2.67
N GLN A 53 14.27 2.09 3.37
CA GLN A 53 15.03 0.93 2.87
C GLN A 53 14.49 -0.42 3.38
N TYR A 54 13.25 -0.46 3.88
CA TYR A 54 12.66 -1.69 4.40
C TYR A 54 12.34 -2.68 3.26
N PRO A 55 12.77 -3.96 3.35
CA PRO A 55 12.36 -5.00 2.41
C PRO A 55 10.85 -5.23 2.44
N PHE A 56 10.28 -5.68 1.32
CA PHE A 56 8.84 -5.95 1.23
C PHE A 56 8.38 -6.98 2.27
N SER A 57 9.17 -8.01 2.55
CA SER A 57 8.86 -9.04 3.55
C SER A 57 8.72 -8.50 4.97
N VAL A 58 9.52 -7.49 5.33
CA VAL A 58 9.44 -6.82 6.64
C VAL A 58 8.18 -5.95 6.68
N TRP A 59 7.94 -5.17 5.63
CA TRP A 59 6.76 -4.34 5.49
C TRP A 59 5.45 -5.13 5.54
N SER A 60 5.36 -6.24 4.81
CA SER A 60 4.13 -7.04 4.71
C SER A 60 3.77 -7.72 6.03
N THR A 61 4.76 -7.95 6.89
CA THR A 61 4.58 -8.63 8.17
C THR A 61 4.33 -7.64 9.31
N ASN A 62 5.09 -6.53 9.37
CA ASN A 62 5.04 -5.55 10.46
C ASN A 62 5.15 -4.10 9.92
N PRO A 63 4.10 -3.59 9.25
CA PRO A 63 4.13 -2.27 8.63
C PRO A 63 4.19 -1.13 9.67
N ASP A 64 3.63 -1.34 10.86
CA ASP A 64 3.69 -0.44 12.01
C ASP A 64 5.14 -0.11 12.42
N MET A 65 6.02 -1.12 12.47
CA MET A 65 7.44 -0.94 12.77
C MET A 65 8.13 -0.07 11.71
N CYS A 66 7.79 -0.27 10.43
CA CYS A 66 8.39 0.47 9.32
C CYS A 66 7.93 1.93 9.24
N LEU A 67 6.72 2.22 9.73
CA LEU A 67 6.14 3.57 9.73
C LEU A 67 6.61 4.42 10.91
N CYS A 68 6.79 3.79 12.09
CA CYS A 68 7.07 4.50 13.34
C CYS A 68 8.56 4.78 13.57
N LYS A 69 9.48 4.06 12.90
CA LYS A 69 10.91 4.29 13.09
C LYS A 69 11.39 5.56 12.35
N PRO A 70 12.08 6.48 13.05
CA PRO A 70 12.79 7.56 12.38
C PRO A 70 13.84 6.94 11.47
N THR A 71 13.85 7.38 10.22
CA THR A 71 14.90 7.05 9.27
C THR A 71 16.06 7.99 9.53
N PHE A 72 17.22 7.42 9.92
CA PHE A 72 18.47 8.16 10.17
C PHE A 72 19.20 8.41 8.84
#